data_AF-A0A838DPF8-F1
#
_entry.id   AF-A0A838DPF8-F1
#
_cell.length_a   1.000
_cell.length_b   1.000
_cell.length_c   1.000
_cell.angle_alpha   90.00
_cell.angle_beta   90.00
_cell.angle_gamma   90.00
#
_symmetry.space_group_name_H-M   'P 1'
#
loop_
_entity.id
_entity.type
_entity.pdbx_description
1 polymer ?
#
loop_
_entity_poly.entity_id
_entity_poly.type
_entity_poly.pdbx_seq_one_letter_code
_entity_poly.pdbx_strand_id
1 'polypeptide(L)'
;MASRGFVSKHVASHHIAPRRFWMVGLLTVLAAVVANFMVDALALNIFHISAAFLPLQLAGVVLSTAVGVAGAVLVFALVSRYTKRPIRTFWMIAIFVLAVSFIPIVALLLNPGSIAGTTTLAAVVLMALHLVAASITLGSLTAFVPEKYVQPSF
;
A
#
# COMPACT_ATOMS: atom_id res chain seq x y z
N MET A 1 -24.94 43.59 39.81
CA MET A 1 -23.96 42.61 40.31
C MET A 1 -24.62 41.24 40.26
N ALA A 2 -24.45 40.49 39.16
CA ALA A 2 -24.67 39.04 39.04
C ALA A 2 -24.23 38.60 37.64
N SER A 3 -23.53 37.47 37.59
CA SER A 3 -22.48 37.10 36.66
C SER A 3 -22.94 36.36 35.41
N ARG A 4 -22.20 36.59 34.32
CA ARG A 4 -22.24 35.87 33.04
C ARG A 4 -21.95 34.38 33.23
N GLY A 5 -22.90 33.51 32.86
CA GLY A 5 -22.67 32.08 32.68
C GLY A 5 -22.31 31.78 31.24
N PHE A 6 -21.02 31.87 30.89
CA PHE A 6 -20.49 31.38 29.63
C PHE A 6 -20.48 29.85 29.69
N VAL A 7 -21.52 29.21 29.13
CA VAL A 7 -21.56 27.76 28.95
C VAL A 7 -20.48 27.41 27.92
N SER A 8 -19.29 27.11 28.42
CA SER A 8 -18.23 26.49 27.64
C SER A 8 -18.72 25.11 27.20
N LYS A 9 -19.25 25.03 25.97
CA LYS A 9 -19.44 23.75 25.29
C LYS A 9 -18.06 23.10 25.24
N HIS A 10 -17.86 22.04 26.00
CA HIS A 10 -16.73 21.14 25.84
C HIS A 10 -16.69 20.72 24.36
N VAL A 11 -15.76 21.32 23.62
CA VAL A 11 -15.36 20.83 22.31
C VAL A 11 -14.70 19.50 22.59
N ALA A 12 -15.47 18.41 22.53
CA ALA A 12 -14.95 17.07 22.54
C ALA A 12 -13.92 16.99 21.40
N SER A 13 -12.65 17.00 21.76
CA SER A 13 -11.57 16.84 20.81
C SER A 13 -11.65 15.41 20.31
N HIS A 14 -12.29 15.19 19.16
CA HIS A 14 -12.26 13.91 18.47
C HIS A 14 -10.85 13.68 17.91
N HIS A 15 -9.90 13.44 18.82
CA HIS A 15 -8.63 12.78 18.54
C HIS A 15 -8.98 11.38 18.15
N ILE A 16 -9.06 11.13 16.86
CA ILE A 16 -9.30 9.77 16.44
C ILE A 16 -7.96 9.06 16.62
N ALA A 17 -7.99 8.08 17.52
CA ALA A 17 -6.80 7.52 18.15
C ALA A 17 -5.88 6.80 17.14
N PRO A 18 -4.56 6.74 17.41
CA PRO A 18 -3.57 5.99 16.61
C PRO A 18 -3.99 4.55 16.29
N ARG A 19 -4.88 3.95 17.11
CA ARG A 19 -5.56 2.68 16.83
C ARG A 19 -6.25 2.65 15.46
N ARG A 20 -6.93 3.72 15.05
CA ARG A 20 -7.62 3.76 13.74
C ARG A 20 -6.62 3.73 12.58
N PHE A 21 -5.50 4.45 12.70
CA PHE A 21 -4.46 4.44 11.68
C PHE A 21 -3.90 3.04 11.47
N TRP A 22 -3.48 2.36 12.55
CA TRP A 22 -2.95 1.00 12.47
C TRP A 22 -3.99 -0.01 11.96
N MET A 23 -5.27 0.16 12.34
CA MET A 23 -6.35 -0.67 11.83
C MET A 23 -6.55 -0.47 10.32
N VAL A 24 -6.55 0.77 9.83
CA VAL A 24 -6.62 1.06 8.38
C VAL A 24 -5.39 0.49 7.67
N GLY A 25 -4.19 0.64 8.24
CA GLY A 25 -2.97 0.05 7.71
C GLY A 25 -3.04 -1.48 7.58
N LEU A 26 -3.48 -2.16 8.64
CA LEU A 26 -3.68 -3.62 8.62
C LEU A 26 -4.73 -4.04 7.58
N LEU A 27 -5.88 -3.36 7.53
CA LEU A 27 -6.91 -3.64 6.54
C LEU A 27 -6.41 -3.39 5.11
N THR A 28 -5.54 -2.40 4.90
CA THR A 28 -4.92 -2.12 3.60
C THR A 28 -4.00 -3.27 3.18
N VAL A 29 -3.18 -3.79 4.10
CA VAL A 29 -2.33 -4.98 3.84
C VAL A 29 -3.19 -6.18 3.47
N LEU A 30 -4.21 -6.48 4.27
CA LEU A 30 -5.09 -7.63 4.03
C LEU A 30 -5.84 -7.50 2.70
N ALA A 31 -6.40 -6.32 2.41
CA ALA A 31 -7.10 -6.06 1.16
C ALA A 31 -6.19 -6.21 -0.06
N ALA A 32 -4.96 -5.69 0.01
CA ALA A 32 -4.00 -5.81 -1.08
C ALA A 32 -3.56 -7.27 -1.29
N VAL A 33 -3.29 -8.02 -0.22
CA VAL A 33 -2.94 -9.45 -0.31
C VAL A 33 -4.07 -10.25 -0.95
N VAL A 34 -5.32 -10.06 -0.50
CA VAL A 34 -6.48 -10.76 -1.07
C VAL A 34 -6.67 -10.40 -2.54
N ALA A 35 -6.61 -9.11 -2.88
CA ALA A 35 -6.78 -8.66 -4.26
C ALA A 35 -5.68 -9.21 -5.19
N ASN A 36 -4.41 -9.13 -4.78
CA ASN A 36 -3.30 -9.67 -5.57
C ASN A 36 -3.40 -11.19 -5.71
N PHE A 37 -3.76 -11.90 -4.65
CA PHE A 37 -3.99 -13.34 -4.72
C PHE A 37 -5.11 -13.70 -5.69
N MET A 38 -6.21 -12.94 -5.71
CA MET A 38 -7.31 -13.19 -6.67
C MET A 38 -6.87 -12.93 -8.12
N VAL A 39 -6.13 -11.86 -8.37
CA VAL A 39 -5.61 -11.56 -9.72
C VAL A 39 -4.60 -12.62 -10.17
N ASP A 40 -3.71 -13.05 -9.28
CA ASP A 40 -2.74 -14.11 -9.54
C ASP A 40 -3.43 -15.44 -9.85
N ALA A 41 -4.38 -15.86 -9.01
CA ALA A 41 -5.16 -17.07 -9.22
C ALA A 41 -5.89 -17.05 -10.57
N LEU A 42 -6.51 -15.92 -10.96
CA LEU A 42 -7.12 -15.78 -12.27
C LEU A 42 -6.08 -15.87 -13.40
N ALA A 43 -4.94 -15.21 -13.26
CA ALA A 43 -3.89 -15.22 -14.26
C ALA A 43 -3.31 -16.63 -14.48
N LEU A 44 -3.04 -17.38 -13.41
CA LEU A 44 -2.55 -18.76 -13.50
C LEU A 44 -3.55 -19.67 -14.23
N ASN A 45 -4.86 -19.52 -13.96
CA ASN A 45 -5.91 -20.31 -14.60
C ASN A 45 -6.16 -19.95 -16.07
N ILE A 46 -6.02 -18.67 -16.45
CA ILE A 46 -6.30 -18.20 -17.81
C ILE A 46 -5.08 -18.39 -18.71
N PHE A 47 -3.88 -18.07 -18.22
CA PHE A 47 -2.68 -17.93 -19.04
C PHE A 47 -1.72 -19.12 -18.95
N HIS A 48 -2.02 -20.13 -18.12
CA HIS A 48 -1.21 -21.35 -17.97
C HIS A 48 0.27 -21.05 -17.69
N ILE A 49 0.52 -20.05 -16.84
CA ILE A 49 1.88 -19.65 -16.46
C ILE A 49 2.55 -20.80 -15.71
N SER A 50 3.82 -21.05 -16.01
CA SER A 50 4.58 -22.16 -15.42
C SER A 50 4.63 -22.10 -13.90
N ALA A 51 4.37 -23.23 -13.24
CA ALA A 51 4.52 -23.38 -11.80
C ALA A 51 5.96 -23.18 -11.31
N ALA A 52 6.95 -23.30 -12.21
CA ALA A 52 8.34 -23.02 -11.90
C ALA A 52 8.63 -21.53 -11.71
N PHE A 53 7.72 -20.65 -12.17
CA PHE A 53 7.83 -19.21 -11.97
C PHE A 53 7.38 -18.83 -10.56
N LEU A 54 8.29 -19.02 -9.60
CA LEU A 54 8.09 -18.78 -8.17
C LEU A 54 7.50 -17.41 -7.80
N PRO A 55 7.79 -16.30 -8.50
CA PRO A 55 7.21 -14.99 -8.17
C PRO A 55 5.68 -14.93 -8.24
N LEU A 56 5.04 -15.74 -9.09
CA LEU A 56 3.58 -15.87 -9.20
C LEU A 56 3.05 -17.11 -8.46
N GLN A 57 3.82 -17.64 -7.51
CA GLN A 57 3.31 -18.66 -6.59
C GLN A 57 2.80 -18.00 -5.32
N LEU A 58 1.85 -18.66 -4.66
CA LEU A 58 1.15 -18.16 -3.49
C LEU A 58 2.08 -17.49 -2.47
N ALA A 59 3.15 -18.19 -2.07
CA ALA A 59 4.11 -17.67 -1.09
C ALA A 59 4.82 -16.40 -1.60
N GLY A 60 5.19 -16.36 -2.87
CA GLY A 60 5.82 -15.20 -3.51
C GLY A 60 4.90 -13.98 -3.54
N VAL A 61 3.66 -14.15 -3.98
CA VAL A 61 2.67 -13.07 -4.09
C VAL A 61 2.27 -12.54 -2.72
N VAL A 62 1.95 -13.43 -1.77
CA VAL A 62 1.52 -13.03 -0.41
C VAL A 62 2.65 -12.31 0.32
N LEU A 63 3.87 -12.88 0.32
CA LEU A 63 4.99 -12.31 1.06
C LEU A 63 5.42 -10.96 0.49
N SER A 64 5.60 -10.86 -0.82
CA SER A 64 6.02 -9.62 -1.48
C SER A 64 4.99 -8.51 -1.30
N THR A 65 3.70 -8.82 -1.46
CA THR A 65 2.61 -7.86 -1.27
C THR A 65 2.53 -7.40 0.17
N ALA A 66 2.58 -8.33 1.14
CA ALA A 66 2.49 -8.00 2.55
C ALA A 66 3.65 -7.09 2.99
N VAL A 67 4.89 -7.45 2.62
CA VAL A 67 6.08 -6.65 2.95
C VAL A 67 6.04 -5.28 2.28
N GLY A 68 5.72 -5.22 0.99
CA GLY A 68 5.65 -3.96 0.25
C GLY A 68 4.60 -3.00 0.78
N VAL A 69 3.39 -3.50 1.03
CA VAL A 69 2.27 -2.67 1.54
C VAL A 69 2.50 -2.28 3.00
N ALA A 70 3.03 -3.17 3.84
CA ALA A 70 3.40 -2.82 5.22
C ALA A 70 4.48 -1.72 5.24
N GLY A 71 5.48 -1.81 4.38
CA GLY A 71 6.48 -0.75 4.20
C GLY A 71 5.84 0.58 3.79
N ALA A 72 4.89 0.56 2.85
CA ALA A 72 4.17 1.77 2.44
C ALA A 72 3.33 2.38 3.57
N VAL A 73 2.69 1.57 4.43
CA VAL A 73 1.99 2.04 5.63
C VAL A 73 2.95 2.76 6.58
N LEU A 74 4.15 2.20 6.81
CA LEU A 74 5.18 2.83 7.65
C LEU A 74 5.68 4.15 7.05
N VAL A 75 5.93 4.18 5.74
CA VAL A 75 6.31 5.41 5.03
C VAL A 75 5.22 6.47 5.14
N PHE A 76 3.95 6.08 4.98
CA PHE A 76 2.82 7.01 5.15
C PHE A 76 2.77 7.57 6.58
N ALA A 77 2.98 6.74 7.60
CA ALA A 77 3.05 7.18 8.99
C ALA A 77 4.18 8.20 9.20
N LEU A 78 5.36 7.93 8.64
CA LEU A 78 6.53 8.79 8.73
C LEU A 78 6.30 10.13 8.02
N VAL A 79 5.83 10.09 6.78
CA VAL A 79 5.53 11.28 5.96
C VAL A 79 4.45 12.12 6.64
N SER A 80 3.44 11.47 7.22
CA SER A 80 2.42 12.12 8.03
C SER A 80 3.01 12.84 9.23
N ARG A 81 3.99 12.26 9.91
CA ARG A 81 4.60 12.88 11.09
C ARG A 81 5.50 14.07 10.77
N TYR A 82 6.21 14.04 9.64
CA TYR A 82 7.34 14.96 9.39
C TYR A 82 7.11 15.96 8.26
N THR A 83 6.01 15.88 7.52
CA THR A 83 5.82 16.69 6.31
C THR A 83 4.58 17.59 6.38
N LYS A 84 4.71 18.82 5.87
CA LYS A 84 3.61 19.79 5.81
C LYS A 84 2.49 19.42 4.83
N ARG A 85 2.77 18.54 3.86
CA ARG A 85 1.84 18.11 2.78
C ARG A 85 1.90 16.58 2.62
N PRO A 86 1.44 15.81 3.62
CA PRO A 86 1.74 14.38 3.73
C PRO A 86 1.19 13.56 2.56
N ILE A 87 -0.04 13.83 2.11
CA ILE A 87 -0.68 13.09 1.02
C ILE A 87 0.11 13.27 -0.28
N ARG A 88 0.48 14.51 -0.63
CA ARG A 88 1.25 14.79 -1.85
C ARG A 88 2.63 14.15 -1.79
N THR A 89 3.33 14.26 -0.67
CA THR A 89 4.66 13.65 -0.49
C THR A 89 4.59 12.13 -0.57
N PHE A 90 3.61 11.52 0.08
CA PHE A 90 3.40 10.07 0.00
C PHE A 90 3.10 9.61 -1.44
N TRP A 91 2.25 10.32 -2.16
CA TRP A 91 1.95 10.02 -3.56
C TRP A 91 3.21 10.02 -4.44
N MET A 92 4.07 11.03 -4.29
CA MET A 92 5.35 11.10 -5.04
C MET A 92 6.26 9.92 -4.69
N ILE A 93 6.38 9.59 -3.41
CA ILE A 93 7.19 8.44 -2.96
C ILE A 93 6.60 7.13 -3.49
N ALA A 94 5.28 6.94 -3.41
CA ALA A 94 4.62 5.73 -3.87
C ALA A 94 4.78 5.52 -5.39
N ILE A 95 4.64 6.59 -6.20
CA ILE A 95 4.91 6.51 -7.65
C ILE A 95 6.37 6.15 -7.91
N PHE A 96 7.30 6.78 -7.19
CA PHE A 96 8.72 6.48 -7.35
C PHE A 96 9.04 5.03 -6.99
N VAL A 97 8.54 4.55 -5.84
CA VAL A 97 8.74 3.17 -5.38
C VAL A 97 8.08 2.17 -6.34
N LEU A 98 6.89 2.48 -6.87
CA LEU A 98 6.25 1.66 -7.90
C LEU A 98 7.13 1.55 -9.15
N ALA A 99 7.68 2.67 -9.64
CA ALA A 99 8.60 2.65 -10.79
C ALA A 99 9.87 1.83 -10.48
N VAL A 100 10.46 2.00 -9.29
CA VAL A 100 11.61 1.20 -8.83
C VAL A 100 11.25 -0.28 -8.73
N SER A 101 10.04 -0.63 -8.32
CA SER A 101 9.58 -2.01 -8.21
C SER A 101 9.47 -2.73 -9.56
N PHE A 102 9.47 -1.99 -10.67
CA PHE A 102 9.53 -2.57 -12.01
C PHE A 102 10.96 -2.89 -12.48
N ILE A 103 11.99 -2.36 -11.81
CA ILE A 103 13.39 -2.65 -12.17
C ILE A 103 13.70 -4.15 -12.11
N PRO A 104 13.34 -4.90 -11.03
CA PRO A 104 13.51 -6.34 -11.00
C PRO A 104 12.75 -7.06 -12.13
N ILE A 105 11.55 -6.57 -12.49
CA ILE A 105 10.74 -7.17 -13.55
C ILE A 105 11.39 -6.97 -14.91
N VAL A 106 11.90 -5.78 -15.20
CA VAL A 106 12.67 -5.50 -16.42
C VAL A 106 13.95 -6.32 -16.45
N ALA A 107 14.64 -6.48 -15.31
CA ALA A 107 15.82 -7.33 -15.22
C ALA A 107 15.51 -8.80 -15.55
N LEU A 108 14.36 -9.33 -15.11
CA LEU A 108 13.90 -10.67 -15.51
C LEU A 108 13.67 -10.77 -17.02
N LEU A 109 13.11 -9.74 -17.66
CA LEU A 109 12.90 -9.73 -19.10
C LEU A 109 14.20 -9.66 -19.90
N LEU A 110 15.20 -8.94 -19.40
CA LEU A 110 16.53 -8.85 -20.01
C LEU A 110 17.35 -10.12 -19.79
N ASN A 111 17.05 -10.90 -18.75
CA ASN A 111 17.71 -12.16 -18.43
C ASN A 111 16.69 -13.25 -18.04
N PRO A 112 15.92 -13.79 -19.00
CA PRO A 112 14.83 -14.73 -18.71
C PRO A 112 15.30 -16.08 -18.16
N GLY A 113 16.60 -16.41 -18.29
CA GLY A 113 17.18 -17.62 -17.71
C GLY A 113 17.44 -17.53 -16.20
N SER A 114 17.33 -16.33 -15.60
CA SER A 114 17.60 -16.13 -14.16
C SER A 114 16.55 -16.77 -13.24
N ILE A 115 15.30 -16.90 -13.71
CA ILE A 115 14.22 -17.61 -13.01
C ILE A 115 13.50 -18.52 -14.00
N ALA A 116 13.34 -19.79 -13.62
CA ALA A 116 12.63 -20.76 -14.44
C ALA A 116 11.17 -20.32 -14.69
N GLY A 117 10.68 -20.50 -15.92
CA GLY A 117 9.32 -20.12 -16.30
C GLY A 117 9.10 -18.63 -16.57
N THR A 118 10.17 -17.82 -16.61
CA THR A 118 10.07 -16.40 -17.00
C THR A 118 9.55 -16.27 -18.42
N THR A 119 8.48 -15.50 -18.60
CA THR A 119 7.91 -15.14 -19.90
C THR A 119 7.48 -13.67 -19.87
N THR A 120 7.34 -13.05 -21.04
CA THR A 120 6.81 -11.68 -21.15
C THR A 120 5.44 -11.55 -20.50
N LEU A 121 4.58 -12.55 -20.68
CA LEU A 121 3.24 -12.56 -20.09
C LEU A 121 3.28 -12.64 -18.56
N ALA A 122 4.12 -13.52 -17.99
CA ALA A 122 4.30 -13.61 -16.54
C ALA A 122 4.85 -12.30 -15.93
N ALA A 123 5.77 -11.63 -16.63
CA ALA A 123 6.28 -10.33 -16.22
C ALA A 123 5.20 -9.23 -16.24
N VAL A 124 4.33 -9.22 -17.26
CA VAL A 124 3.20 -8.28 -17.34
C VAL A 124 2.20 -8.53 -16.21
N VAL A 125 1.91 -9.80 -15.88
CA VAL A 125 1.06 -10.14 -14.73
C VAL A 125 1.68 -9.64 -13.43
N LEU A 126 3.00 -9.83 -13.22
CA LEU A 126 3.68 -9.24 -12.05
C LEU A 126 3.54 -7.72 -12.00
N MET A 127 3.74 -7.01 -13.11
CA MET A 127 3.53 -5.55 -13.15
C MET A 127 2.10 -5.17 -12.75
N ALA A 128 1.10 -5.93 -13.22
CA ALA A 128 -0.29 -5.72 -12.85
C ALA A 128 -0.53 -5.90 -11.34
N LEU A 129 0.05 -6.93 -10.71
CA LEU A 129 -0.05 -7.14 -9.26
C LEU A 129 0.54 -5.96 -8.45
N HIS A 130 1.64 -5.38 -8.93
CA HIS A 130 2.22 -4.17 -8.32
C HIS A 130 1.30 -2.95 -8.46
N LEU A 131 0.65 -2.79 -9.61
CA LEU A 131 -0.32 -1.71 -9.82
C LEU A 131 -1.54 -1.87 -8.91
N VAL A 132 -2.08 -3.07 -8.78
CA VAL A 132 -3.21 -3.37 -7.89
C VAL A 132 -2.86 -3.04 -6.44
N ALA A 133 -1.71 -3.51 -5.94
CA ALA A 133 -1.24 -3.19 -4.60
C ALA A 133 -1.06 -1.68 -4.39
N ALA A 134 -0.47 -0.98 -5.35
CA ALA A 134 -0.28 0.46 -5.28
C ALA A 134 -1.61 1.23 -5.26
N SER A 135 -2.57 0.86 -6.12
CA SER A 135 -3.90 1.48 -6.16
C SER A 135 -4.66 1.30 -4.85
N ILE A 136 -4.67 0.09 -4.29
CA ILE A 136 -5.33 -0.18 -3.00
C ILE A 136 -4.65 0.60 -1.88
N THR A 137 -3.32 0.63 -1.86
CA THR A 137 -2.55 1.34 -0.84
C THR A 137 -2.79 2.85 -0.89
N LEU A 138 -2.65 3.45 -2.08
CA LEU A 138 -2.89 4.87 -2.29
C LEU A 138 -4.34 5.23 -1.94
N GLY A 139 -5.32 4.49 -2.45
CA GLY A 139 -6.73 4.74 -2.19
C GLY A 139 -7.06 4.64 -0.70
N SER A 140 -6.65 3.55 -0.04
CA SER A 140 -7.03 3.30 1.35
C SER A 140 -6.38 4.30 2.31
N LEU A 141 -5.08 4.56 2.17
CA LEU A 141 -4.36 5.45 3.09
C LEU A 141 -4.73 6.91 2.88
N THR A 142 -4.97 7.34 1.63
CA THR A 142 -5.33 8.75 1.36
C THR A 142 -6.80 9.06 1.61
N ALA A 143 -7.72 8.08 1.46
CA ALA A 143 -9.15 8.29 1.71
C ALA A 143 -9.53 8.16 3.19
N PHE A 144 -8.89 7.23 3.92
CA PHE A 144 -9.36 6.86 5.27
C PHE A 144 -8.47 7.35 6.42
N VAL A 145 -7.38 8.06 6.14
CA VAL A 145 -6.55 8.76 7.14
C VAL A 145 -6.69 10.28 6.97
N PRO A 146 -7.56 10.93 7.77
CA PRO A 146 -7.75 12.37 7.67
C PRO A 146 -6.49 13.16 8.05
N GLU A 147 -6.27 14.30 7.38
CA GLU A 147 -5.12 15.19 7.60
C GLU A 147 -5.01 15.71 9.05
N LYS A 148 -6.11 15.64 9.82
CA LYS A 148 -6.23 16.07 11.22
C LYS A 148 -5.42 15.21 12.22
N TYR A 149 -4.85 14.10 11.76
CA TYR A 149 -4.11 13.11 12.56
C TYR A 149 -2.59 13.21 12.35
N VAL A 150 -2.19 14.15 11.50
CA VAL A 150 -0.84 14.34 10.96
C VAL A 150 -0.06 15.36 11.78
N GLN A 151 -0.75 16.20 12.57
CA GLN A 151 -0.11 17.23 13.39
C GLN A 151 0.07 16.71 14.83
N PRO A 152 1.30 16.64 15.37
CA PRO A 152 1.48 16.54 16.81
C PRO A 152 0.92 17.81 17.44
N SER A 153 0.06 17.68 18.44
CA SER A 153 -0.27 18.77 19.33
C SER A 153 1.01 19.21 20.06
N PHE A 154 1.56 20.35 19.68
CA PHE A 154 2.48 21.12 20.51
C PHE A 154 1.71 22.29 21.11
#